data_AF-G0A5U7-F1
#
_entry.id   AF-G0A5U7-F1
#
_cell.length_a   1.000
_cell.length_b   1.000
_cell.length_c   1.000
_cell.angle_alpha   90.00
_cell.angle_beta   90.00
_cell.angle_gamma   90.00
#
_symmetry.space_group_name_H-M   'P 1'
#
loop_
_entity.id
_entity.type
_entity.pdbx_description
1 polymer ?
#
loop_
_entity_poly.entity_id
_entity_poly.type
_entity_poly.pdbx_seq_one_letter_code
_entity_poly.pdbx_strand_id
1 'polypeptide(L)'
;MATSLSNQVLERIGFRRLNESETISARFHYLHVFEVRGFNVEGASLTIRSGNIDSRAYQLGVGTSVNAICRSLIQDDLTDNEQEWQKEHKCTPPYVVVHLGPTKEYSYNGTHAKFDASIVHTYDGFLDARVELKAWGEEILPSLLTGLASSFSLHDQPVKFHPTDRAFYGITESGQIVLDTQIVATGSFYCSSCLTAEKIAERLDAAVQIRKISS
;
A
#
# COMPACT_ATOMS: atom_id res chain seq x y z
N MET A 1 17.75 -10.81 3.38
CA MET A 1 18.77 -10.33 2.43
C MET A 1 18.07 -10.01 1.13
N ALA A 2 18.01 -8.74 0.73
CA ALA A 2 17.49 -8.34 -0.57
C ALA A 2 18.55 -8.63 -1.63
N THR A 3 18.19 -9.34 -2.70
CA THR A 3 19.10 -9.64 -3.81
C THR A 3 18.97 -8.50 -4.82
N SER A 4 20.02 -7.71 -5.00
CA SER A 4 20.06 -6.69 -6.06
C SER A 4 20.30 -7.35 -7.42
N LEU A 5 19.62 -6.86 -8.47
CA LEU A 5 19.89 -7.28 -9.84
C LEU A 5 21.29 -6.81 -10.28
N SER A 6 21.96 -7.60 -11.12
CA SER A 6 23.22 -7.16 -11.72
C SER A 6 22.99 -6.07 -12.77
N ASN A 7 23.95 -5.15 -12.92
CA ASN A 7 23.85 -4.02 -13.86
C ASN A 7 23.54 -4.48 -15.30
N GLN A 8 24.10 -5.61 -15.73
CA GLN A 8 23.83 -6.18 -17.06
C GLN A 8 22.36 -6.60 -17.25
N VAL A 9 21.66 -6.99 -16.19
CA VAL A 9 20.24 -7.30 -16.25
C VAL A 9 19.41 -6.03 -16.29
N LEU A 10 19.80 -4.99 -15.52
CA LEU A 10 19.14 -3.67 -15.54
C LEU A 10 19.22 -3.01 -16.93
N GLU A 11 20.38 -3.04 -17.59
CA GLU A 11 20.54 -2.51 -18.94
C GLU A 11 19.68 -3.26 -19.97
N ARG A 12 19.60 -4.60 -19.87
CA ARG A 12 18.78 -5.43 -20.78
C ARG A 12 17.28 -5.18 -20.65
N ILE A 13 16.80 -4.72 -19.50
CA ILE A 13 15.39 -4.36 -19.27
C ILE A 13 15.13 -2.85 -19.52
N GLY A 14 16.13 -2.12 -20.01
CA GLY A 14 16.01 -0.76 -20.51
C GLY A 14 16.38 0.36 -19.53
N PHE A 15 17.04 0.04 -18.41
CA PHE A 15 17.56 1.08 -17.52
C PHE A 15 18.89 1.60 -18.08
N ARG A 16 19.00 2.92 -18.22
CA ARG A 16 20.25 3.58 -18.61
C ARG A 16 21.00 4.03 -17.39
N ARG A 17 22.33 4.11 -17.51
CA ARG A 17 23.16 4.69 -16.47
C ARG A 17 22.89 6.21 -16.39
N LEU A 18 22.75 6.73 -15.18
CA LEU A 18 22.72 8.16 -14.90
C LEU A 18 24.14 8.71 -14.92
N ASN A 19 24.30 9.91 -15.48
CA ASN A 19 25.57 10.63 -15.40
C ASN A 19 25.78 11.19 -13.97
N GLU A 20 27.02 11.47 -13.57
CA GLU A 20 27.35 12.00 -12.23
C GLU A 20 26.65 13.33 -11.89
N SER A 21 26.18 14.06 -12.90
CA SER A 21 25.42 15.30 -12.77
C SER A 21 23.90 15.14 -12.87
N GLU A 22 23.40 13.93 -13.18
CA GLU A 22 21.96 13.65 -13.28
C GLU A 22 21.42 13.21 -11.91
N THR A 23 20.74 14.13 -11.23
CA THR A 23 19.99 13.84 -9.99
C THR A 23 18.51 13.78 -10.30
N ILE A 24 17.82 12.77 -9.76
CA ILE A 24 16.35 12.69 -9.81
C ILE A 24 15.83 13.16 -8.45
N SER A 25 15.16 14.31 -8.42
CA SER A 25 14.45 14.80 -7.24
C SER A 25 12.94 14.57 -7.38
N ALA A 26 12.33 14.00 -6.35
CA ALA A 26 10.89 13.74 -6.32
C ALA A 26 10.31 13.81 -4.91
N ARG A 27 9.02 14.14 -4.83
CA ARG A 27 8.20 14.02 -3.62
C ARG A 27 7.31 12.81 -3.74
N PHE A 28 7.23 12.02 -2.68
CA PHE A 28 6.55 10.75 -2.73
C PHE A 28 5.17 10.83 -2.10
N HIS A 29 4.29 9.99 -2.64
CA HIS A 29 2.92 9.82 -2.24
C HIS A 29 2.65 8.35 -2.00
N TYR A 30 1.72 8.07 -1.09
CA TYR A 30 1.31 6.72 -0.79
C TYR A 30 -0.21 6.62 -0.71
N LEU A 31 -0.78 5.81 -1.59
CA LEU A 31 -2.19 5.51 -1.65
C LEU A 31 -2.46 4.16 -1.02
N HIS A 32 -3.51 4.12 -0.20
CA HIS A 32 -4.07 2.89 0.36
C HIS A 32 -5.53 2.78 -0.04
N VAL A 33 -5.90 1.66 -0.65
CA VAL A 33 -7.27 1.37 -1.07
C VAL A 33 -7.85 0.30 -0.17
N PHE A 34 -9.04 0.55 0.35
CA PHE A 34 -9.78 -0.35 1.21
C PHE A 34 -11.18 -0.58 0.64
N GLU A 35 -11.63 -1.83 0.64
CA GLU A 35 -13.03 -2.19 0.51
C GLU A 35 -13.72 -1.95 1.86
N VAL A 36 -14.90 -1.33 1.84
CA VAL A 36 -15.73 -1.16 3.02
C VAL A 36 -16.76 -2.26 3.06
N ARG A 37 -16.80 -3.00 4.18
CA ARG A 37 -17.81 -4.03 4.44
C ARG A 37 -18.65 -3.61 5.65
N GLY A 38 -19.96 -3.78 5.55
CA GLY A 38 -20.89 -3.47 6.64
C GLY A 38 -21.94 -2.42 6.30
N PHE A 39 -21.77 -1.67 5.20
CA PHE A 39 -22.83 -0.87 4.61
C PHE A 39 -22.62 -0.75 3.09
N ASN A 40 -23.70 -0.44 2.39
CA ASN A 40 -23.68 -0.08 0.97
C ASN A 40 -24.00 1.41 0.84
N VAL A 41 -23.53 2.01 -0.25
CA VAL A 41 -23.88 3.39 -0.60
C VAL A 41 -24.76 3.34 -1.84
N GLU A 42 -25.91 4.01 -1.79
CA GLU A 42 -26.81 4.09 -2.94
C GLU A 42 -26.31 5.11 -3.96
N GLY A 43 -26.25 4.70 -5.23
CA GLY A 43 -25.86 5.55 -6.35
C GLY A 43 -24.38 5.90 -6.40
N ALA A 44 -24.01 6.74 -7.38
CA ALA A 44 -22.66 7.29 -7.49
C ALA A 44 -22.46 8.35 -6.40
N SER A 45 -21.89 7.94 -5.28
CA SER A 45 -21.50 8.83 -4.19
C SER A 45 -20.00 8.97 -4.15
N LEU A 46 -19.53 10.21 -3.99
CA LEU A 46 -18.13 10.54 -3.83
C LEU A 46 -18.00 11.63 -2.79
N THR A 47 -17.27 11.35 -1.72
CA THR A 47 -16.98 12.32 -0.67
C THR A 47 -15.49 12.36 -0.41
N ILE A 48 -14.89 13.54 -0.52
CA ILE A 48 -13.48 13.78 -0.20
C ILE A 48 -13.37 14.58 1.10
N ARG A 49 -12.41 14.21 1.95
CA ARG A 49 -12.01 14.94 3.15
C ARG A 49 -10.50 15.01 3.21
N SER A 50 -9.99 16.13 3.68
CA SER A 50 -8.57 16.34 3.94
C SER A 50 -8.39 16.71 5.40
N GLY A 51 -7.27 16.32 5.99
CA GLY A 51 -6.94 16.67 7.35
C GLY A 51 -5.47 16.49 7.62
N ASN A 52 -5.09 16.76 8.87
CA ASN A 52 -3.74 16.53 9.37
C ASN A 52 -3.82 15.66 10.63
N ILE A 53 -2.95 14.65 10.74
CA ILE A 53 -2.70 13.89 11.96
C ILE A 53 -1.20 14.07 12.26
N ASP A 54 -0.87 14.53 13.45
CA ASP A 54 0.52 14.79 13.88
C ASP A 54 1.33 15.62 12.89
N SER A 55 0.72 16.70 12.37
CA SER A 55 1.28 17.60 11.34
C SER A 55 1.55 16.96 9.97
N ARG A 56 1.06 15.74 9.72
CA ARG A 56 1.14 15.06 8.43
C ARG A 56 -0.20 15.14 7.71
N ALA A 57 -0.16 15.65 6.49
CA ALA A 57 -1.35 15.78 5.66
C ALA A 57 -1.83 14.41 5.17
N TYR A 58 -3.13 14.21 5.22
CA TYR A 58 -3.81 13.10 4.57
C TYR A 58 -5.03 13.60 3.80
N GLN A 59 -5.37 12.87 2.77
CA GLN A 59 -6.65 12.99 2.09
C GLN A 59 -7.35 11.64 2.10
N LEU A 60 -8.66 11.67 2.20
CA LEU A 60 -9.54 10.52 2.30
C LEU A 60 -10.65 10.70 1.29
N GLY A 61 -10.88 9.69 0.46
CA GLY A 61 -12.04 9.62 -0.40
C GLY A 61 -12.87 8.39 -0.10
N VAL A 62 -14.20 8.54 -0.13
CA VAL A 62 -15.16 7.44 -0.01
C VAL A 62 -16.10 7.48 -1.19
N GLY A 63 -16.34 6.34 -1.83
CA GLY A 63 -17.26 6.26 -2.96
C GLY A 63 -17.40 4.87 -3.57
N THR A 64 -18.21 4.76 -4.62
CA THR A 64 -18.51 3.48 -5.28
C THR A 64 -17.59 3.15 -6.46
N SER A 65 -16.69 4.06 -6.83
CA SER A 65 -15.67 3.84 -7.86
C SER A 65 -14.30 4.29 -7.37
N VAL A 66 -13.30 3.40 -7.46
CA VAL A 66 -11.93 3.71 -7.04
C VAL A 66 -11.31 4.76 -7.97
N ASN A 67 -11.57 4.69 -9.28
CA ASN A 67 -11.09 5.67 -10.24
C ASN A 67 -11.70 7.04 -10.01
N ALA A 68 -13.01 7.13 -9.73
CA ALA A 68 -13.63 8.42 -9.40
C ALA A 68 -13.01 9.07 -8.15
N ILE A 69 -12.65 8.26 -7.16
CA ILE A 69 -11.94 8.72 -5.96
C ILE A 69 -10.52 9.19 -6.32
N CYS A 70 -9.75 8.38 -7.05
CA CYS A 70 -8.39 8.71 -7.46
C CYS A 70 -8.33 9.97 -8.34
N ARG A 71 -9.22 10.15 -9.31
CA ARG A 71 -9.29 11.39 -10.11
C ARG A 71 -9.49 12.63 -9.25
N SER A 72 -10.23 12.50 -8.15
CA SER A 72 -10.47 13.63 -7.25
C SER A 72 -9.33 13.90 -6.27
N LEU A 73 -8.59 12.85 -5.87
CA LEU A 73 -7.45 12.96 -4.95
C LEU A 73 -6.17 13.36 -5.67
N ILE A 74 -5.87 12.71 -6.80
CA ILE A 74 -4.57 12.73 -7.47
C ILE A 74 -4.66 13.11 -8.95
N GLN A 75 -5.86 13.43 -9.47
CA GLN A 75 -6.09 13.77 -10.88
C GLN A 75 -5.74 12.67 -11.88
N ASP A 76 -5.74 11.42 -11.44
CA ASP A 76 -5.42 10.25 -12.26
C ASP A 76 -6.30 9.05 -11.91
N ASP A 77 -6.37 8.08 -12.82
CA ASP A 77 -7.03 6.80 -12.61
C ASP A 77 -6.09 5.80 -11.93
N LEU A 78 -6.65 4.93 -11.08
CA LEU A 78 -5.87 3.85 -10.49
C LEU A 78 -5.61 2.74 -11.52
N THR A 79 -6.58 2.51 -12.41
CA THR A 79 -6.57 1.42 -13.38
C THR A 79 -7.34 1.80 -14.63
N ASP A 80 -6.92 1.31 -15.79
CA ASP A 80 -7.61 1.54 -17.06
C ASP A 80 -9.00 0.88 -17.10
N ASN A 81 -9.17 -0.24 -16.40
CA ASN A 81 -10.44 -0.98 -16.35
C ASN A 81 -10.79 -1.41 -14.93
N GLU A 82 -11.64 -0.59 -14.29
CA GLU A 82 -12.05 -0.82 -12.91
C GLU A 82 -12.76 -2.16 -12.70
N GLN A 83 -13.54 -2.64 -13.68
CA GLN A 83 -14.25 -3.92 -13.53
C GLN A 83 -13.30 -5.13 -13.52
N GLU A 84 -12.22 -5.05 -14.28
CA GLU A 84 -11.18 -6.10 -14.28
C GLU A 84 -10.38 -6.04 -12.97
N TRP A 85 -9.97 -4.85 -12.55
CA TRP A 85 -9.29 -4.64 -11.27
C TRP A 85 -10.12 -5.18 -10.09
N GLN A 86 -11.43 -4.94 -10.07
CA GLN A 86 -12.33 -5.46 -9.02
C GLN A 86 -12.35 -7.00 -8.98
N LYS A 87 -12.33 -7.65 -10.14
CA LYS A 87 -12.29 -9.12 -10.23
C LYS A 87 -10.95 -9.68 -9.76
N GLU A 88 -9.85 -9.05 -10.15
CA GLU A 88 -8.49 -9.42 -9.73
C GLU A 88 -8.32 -9.32 -8.21
N HIS A 89 -8.80 -8.20 -7.64
CA HIS A 89 -8.69 -7.92 -6.21
C HIS A 89 -9.84 -8.50 -5.38
N LYS A 90 -10.83 -9.13 -6.04
CA LYS A 90 -12.02 -9.76 -5.42
C LYS A 90 -12.74 -8.83 -4.43
N CYS A 91 -12.89 -7.57 -4.83
CA CYS A 91 -13.47 -6.51 -4.02
C CYS A 91 -14.73 -5.94 -4.66
N THR A 92 -15.59 -5.36 -3.83
CA THR A 92 -16.83 -4.72 -4.25
C THR A 92 -16.98 -3.36 -3.58
N PRO A 93 -17.67 -2.39 -4.20
CA PRO A 93 -17.90 -1.09 -3.58
C PRO A 93 -18.81 -1.23 -2.34
N PRO A 94 -18.74 -0.30 -1.37
CA PRO A 94 -18.02 0.98 -1.45
C PRO A 94 -16.53 0.88 -1.09
N TYR A 95 -15.74 1.83 -1.59
CA TYR A 95 -14.30 1.93 -1.37
C TYR A 95 -13.94 3.14 -0.53
N VAL A 96 -12.85 3.01 0.22
CA VAL A 96 -12.15 4.09 0.91
C VAL A 96 -10.73 4.15 0.35
N VAL A 97 -10.31 5.32 -0.11
CA VAL A 97 -8.93 5.58 -0.52
C VAL A 97 -8.33 6.60 0.43
N VAL A 98 -7.19 6.25 1.02
CA VAL A 98 -6.39 7.15 1.86
C VAL A 98 -5.14 7.51 1.07
N HIS A 99 -4.94 8.81 0.87
CA HIS A 99 -3.72 9.38 0.31
C HIS A 99 -2.90 10.02 1.42
N LEU A 100 -1.63 9.62 1.49
CA LEU A 100 -0.63 10.14 2.42
C LEU A 100 0.47 10.85 1.62
N GLY A 101 0.87 12.03 2.09
CA GLY A 101 1.90 12.85 1.46
C GLY A 101 1.36 14.18 0.91
N PRO A 102 2.19 14.91 0.14
CA PRO A 102 3.55 14.56 -0.26
C PRO A 102 4.55 14.50 0.90
N THR A 103 5.60 13.68 0.77
CA THR A 103 6.78 13.77 1.64
C THR A 103 7.56 15.05 1.38
N LYS A 104 8.61 15.27 2.19
CA LYS A 104 9.72 16.14 1.76
C LYS A 104 10.33 15.62 0.45
N GLU A 105 11.05 16.49 -0.23
CA GLU A 105 11.76 16.11 -1.44
C GLU A 105 12.92 15.17 -1.11
N TYR A 106 13.06 14.13 -1.92
CA TYR A 106 14.17 13.20 -1.90
C TYR A 106 14.91 13.27 -3.22
N SER A 107 16.24 13.26 -3.14
CA SER A 107 17.11 13.26 -4.30
C SER A 107 17.83 11.92 -4.41
N TYR A 108 17.82 11.35 -5.62
CA TYR A 108 18.52 10.13 -5.97
C TYR A 108 19.68 10.43 -6.92
N ASN A 109 20.87 10.06 -6.48
CA ASN A 109 22.13 10.17 -7.24
C ASN A 109 22.68 8.78 -7.61
N GLY A 110 21.81 7.78 -7.74
CA GLY A 110 22.27 6.43 -8.02
C GLY A 110 22.60 6.21 -9.48
N THR A 111 22.82 4.93 -9.82
CA THR A 111 23.53 4.61 -11.06
C THR A 111 22.62 4.39 -12.25
N HIS A 112 21.37 3.97 -12.08
CA HIS A 112 20.51 3.58 -13.20
C HIS A 112 19.07 4.06 -13.04
N ALA A 113 18.50 4.57 -14.12
CA ALA A 113 17.08 4.90 -14.23
C ALA A 113 16.60 4.63 -15.66
N LYS A 114 15.31 4.30 -15.80
CA LYS A 114 14.66 4.19 -17.11
C LYS A 114 13.71 5.36 -17.27
N PHE A 115 13.86 6.11 -18.34
CA PHE A 115 13.01 7.24 -18.67
C PHE A 115 12.07 6.83 -19.80
N ASP A 116 10.78 6.97 -19.54
CA ASP A 116 9.71 6.96 -20.52
C ASP A 116 9.14 8.37 -20.65
N ALA A 117 8.23 8.60 -21.60
CA ALA A 117 7.72 9.93 -21.95
C ALA A 117 7.28 10.78 -20.75
N SER A 118 6.55 10.18 -19.80
CA SER A 118 6.06 10.84 -18.58
C SER A 118 6.44 10.11 -17.28
N ILE A 119 7.11 8.95 -17.37
CA ILE A 119 7.38 8.07 -16.24
C ILE A 119 8.89 7.83 -16.12
N VAL A 120 9.41 7.95 -14.91
CA VAL A 120 10.79 7.63 -14.55
C VAL A 120 10.77 6.40 -13.65
N HIS A 121 11.30 5.28 -14.12
CA HIS A 121 11.47 4.10 -13.28
C HIS A 121 12.85 4.12 -12.63
N THR A 122 12.87 3.99 -11.30
CA THR A 122 14.10 3.79 -10.52
C THR A 122 14.09 2.41 -9.89
N TYR A 123 15.29 1.91 -9.57
CA TYR A 123 15.45 0.63 -8.89
C TYR A 123 16.09 0.86 -7.51
N ASP A 124 15.29 0.65 -6.46
CA ASP A 124 15.69 0.80 -5.05
C ASP A 124 16.34 2.17 -4.74
N GLY A 125 15.90 3.21 -5.44
CA GLY A 125 16.52 4.54 -5.37
C GLY A 125 15.98 5.44 -4.26
N PHE A 126 14.78 5.15 -3.79
CA PHE A 126 14.06 5.98 -2.84
C PHE A 126 13.58 5.19 -1.62
N LEU A 127 14.45 4.31 -1.11
CA LEU A 127 14.16 3.48 0.05
C LEU A 127 13.77 4.33 1.27
N ASP A 128 14.45 5.44 1.53
CA ASP A 128 14.16 6.31 2.67
C ASP A 128 12.76 6.93 2.60
N ALA A 129 12.35 7.40 1.42
CA ALA A 129 11.01 7.95 1.20
C ALA A 129 9.93 6.87 1.38
N ARG A 130 10.21 5.64 0.92
CA ARG A 130 9.32 4.49 1.09
C ARG A 130 9.19 4.09 2.56
N VAL A 131 10.30 4.04 3.30
CA VAL A 131 10.30 3.73 4.73
C VAL A 131 9.56 4.81 5.52
N GLU A 132 9.78 6.09 5.20
CA GLU A 132 9.05 7.21 5.81
C GLU A 132 7.54 7.08 5.59
N LEU A 133 7.08 6.94 4.34
CA LEU A 133 5.65 6.84 4.05
C LEU A 133 5.01 5.57 4.59
N LYS A 134 5.77 4.46 4.65
CA LYS A 134 5.29 3.24 5.28
C LYS A 134 5.08 3.44 6.78
N ALA A 135 6.02 4.09 7.47
CA ALA A 135 5.88 4.44 8.88
C ALA A 135 4.68 5.38 9.09
N TRP A 136 4.48 6.35 8.20
CA TRP A 136 3.29 7.21 8.24
C TRP A 136 2.00 6.40 8.12
N GLY A 137 1.95 5.43 7.20
CA GLY A 137 0.81 4.53 7.06
C GLY A 137 0.56 3.70 8.31
N GLU A 138 1.61 3.13 8.91
CA GLU A 138 1.51 2.32 10.14
C GLU A 138 1.04 3.14 11.36
N GLU A 139 1.35 4.44 11.41
CA GLU A 139 0.93 5.34 12.50
C GLU A 139 -0.47 5.94 12.28
N ILE A 140 -0.77 6.39 11.05
CA ILE A 140 -1.99 7.15 10.74
C ILE A 140 -3.19 6.22 10.47
N LEU A 141 -2.99 5.15 9.70
CA LEU A 141 -4.10 4.30 9.25
C LEU A 141 -4.88 3.64 10.39
N PRO A 142 -4.25 3.08 11.45
CA PRO A 142 -5.02 2.46 12.53
C PRO A 142 -5.97 3.44 13.21
N SER A 143 -5.51 4.65 13.51
CA SER A 143 -6.31 5.71 14.12
C SER A 143 -7.45 6.16 13.21
N LEU A 144 -7.16 6.37 11.92
CA LEU A 144 -8.14 6.77 10.92
C LEU A 144 -9.22 5.71 10.72
N LEU A 145 -8.82 4.45 10.47
CA LEU A 145 -9.74 3.34 10.22
C LEU A 145 -10.57 3.01 11.46
N THR A 146 -9.99 3.11 12.66
CA THR A 146 -10.75 2.95 13.92
C THR A 146 -11.78 4.05 14.08
N GLY A 147 -11.40 5.32 13.86
CA GLY A 147 -12.34 6.45 13.92
C GLY A 147 -13.49 6.33 12.92
N LEU A 148 -13.19 5.91 11.69
CA LEU A 148 -14.21 5.62 10.67
C LEU A 148 -15.09 4.44 11.09
N ALA A 149 -14.50 3.34 11.54
CA ALA A 149 -15.25 2.16 11.96
C ALA A 149 -16.20 2.50 13.12
N SER A 150 -15.73 3.24 14.13
CA SER A 150 -16.56 3.68 15.26
C SER A 150 -17.68 4.63 14.84
N SER A 151 -17.43 5.49 13.84
CA SER A 151 -18.40 6.47 13.37
C SER A 151 -19.50 5.84 12.49
N PHE A 152 -19.16 4.80 11.72
CA PHE A 152 -20.10 4.11 10.83
C PHE A 152 -20.73 2.84 11.43
N SER A 153 -20.15 2.28 12.49
CA SER A 153 -20.74 1.11 13.15
C SER A 153 -21.96 1.53 13.96
N LEU A 154 -23.15 1.16 13.47
CA LEU A 154 -24.36 1.15 14.27
C LEU A 154 -24.35 -0.11 15.16
N HIS A 155 -25.05 -0.07 16.30
CA HIS A 155 -24.91 -1.02 17.42
C HIS A 155 -24.83 -2.53 17.06
N ASP A 156 -25.44 -2.97 15.95
CA ASP A 156 -25.45 -4.39 15.54
C ASP A 156 -24.71 -4.69 14.21
N GLN A 157 -24.09 -3.70 13.57
CA GLN A 157 -23.44 -3.87 12.26
C GLN A 157 -22.05 -3.23 12.25
N PRO A 158 -21.01 -3.98 12.66
CA PRO A 158 -19.65 -3.47 12.66
C PRO A 158 -19.16 -3.27 11.23
N VAL A 159 -18.67 -2.07 10.96
CA VAL A 159 -18.02 -1.73 9.69
C VAL A 159 -16.56 -2.17 9.71
N LYS A 160 -16.13 -2.83 8.64
CA LYS A 160 -14.77 -3.32 8.46
C LYS A 160 -14.17 -2.75 7.19
N PHE A 161 -12.91 -2.36 7.26
CA PHE A 161 -12.12 -1.92 6.11
C PHE A 161 -11.14 -3.02 5.74
N HIS A 162 -11.27 -3.57 4.54
CA HIS A 162 -10.41 -4.63 4.04
C HIS A 162 -9.37 -4.03 3.08
N PRO A 163 -8.06 -4.09 3.40
CA PRO A 163 -7.03 -3.60 2.49
C PRO A 163 -7.11 -4.34 1.16
N THR A 164 -7.22 -3.59 0.08
CA THR A 164 -7.39 -4.12 -1.28
C THR A 164 -6.14 -3.91 -2.10
N ASP A 165 -5.63 -2.68 -2.10
CA ASP A 165 -4.48 -2.31 -2.92
C ASP A 165 -3.71 -1.13 -2.30
N ARG A 166 -2.50 -0.88 -2.79
CA ARG A 166 -1.66 0.24 -2.40
C ARG A 166 -0.75 0.66 -3.54
N ALA A 167 -0.54 1.96 -3.69
CA ALA A 167 0.34 2.52 -4.72
C ALA A 167 1.32 3.51 -4.11
N PHE A 168 2.61 3.31 -4.36
CA PHE A 168 3.70 4.21 -3.99
C PHE A 168 4.29 4.82 -5.25
N TYR A 169 4.31 6.14 -5.34
CA TYR A 169 4.80 6.86 -6.51
C TYR A 169 5.37 8.21 -6.10
N GLY A 170 6.34 8.70 -6.87
CA GLY A 170 6.89 10.03 -6.73
C GLY A 170 6.41 10.96 -7.83
N ILE A 171 6.48 12.26 -7.59
CA ILE A 171 6.30 13.29 -8.61
C ILE A 171 7.53 14.19 -8.58
N THR A 172 8.18 14.38 -9.73
CA THR A 172 9.30 15.31 -9.89
C THR A 172 8.82 16.76 -9.99
N GLU A 173 9.71 17.73 -9.88
CA GLU A 173 9.36 19.16 -10.13
C GLU A 173 8.83 19.40 -11.55
N SER A 174 9.28 18.60 -12.52
CA SER A 174 8.81 18.64 -13.92
C SER A 174 7.44 17.96 -14.12
N GLY A 175 6.84 17.39 -13.06
CA GLY A 175 5.56 16.69 -13.12
C GLY A 175 5.64 15.25 -13.65
N GLN A 176 6.83 14.66 -13.75
CA GLN A 176 7.00 13.27 -14.17
C GLN A 176 6.74 12.33 -12.99
N ILE A 177 6.11 11.19 -13.26
CA ILE A 177 5.81 10.17 -12.25
C ILE A 177 7.06 9.32 -12.04
N VAL A 178 7.52 9.20 -10.79
CA VAL A 178 8.63 8.31 -10.41
C VAL A 178 8.08 7.02 -9.84
N LEU A 179 8.33 5.91 -10.52
CA LEU A 179 7.98 4.57 -10.05
C LEU A 179 9.24 3.86 -9.57
N ASP A 180 9.45 3.89 -8.25
CA ASP A 180 10.54 3.17 -7.63
C ASP A 180 10.14 1.69 -7.46
N THR A 181 10.77 0.81 -8.22
CA THR A 181 10.45 -0.62 -8.22
C THR A 181 11.51 -1.37 -7.42
N GLN A 182 11.07 -2.23 -6.51
CA GLN A 182 11.93 -3.19 -5.84
C GLN A 182 11.44 -4.60 -6.18
N ILE A 183 12.31 -5.45 -6.72
CA ILE A 183 12.00 -6.86 -6.85
C ILE A 183 12.28 -7.51 -5.50
N VAL A 184 11.20 -7.81 -4.76
CA VAL A 184 11.30 -8.52 -3.49
C VAL A 184 10.87 -9.97 -3.73
N ALA A 185 11.85 -10.85 -3.91
CA ALA A 185 11.60 -12.29 -3.87
C ALA A 185 11.33 -12.70 -2.40
N THR A 186 10.07 -12.92 -2.06
CA THR A 186 9.67 -13.49 -0.76
C THR A 186 9.16 -14.90 -0.98
N GLY A 187 9.88 -15.89 -0.45
CA GLY A 187 9.45 -17.28 -0.39
C GLY A 187 8.89 -17.58 1.00
N SER A 188 7.61 -17.93 1.08
CA SER A 188 7.02 -18.55 2.27
C SER A 188 6.75 -20.02 1.98
N PHE A 189 7.51 -20.91 2.61
CA PHE A 189 7.27 -22.34 2.57
C PHE A 189 6.41 -22.74 3.77
N TYR A 190 5.20 -23.21 3.53
CA TYR A 190 4.36 -23.85 4.54
C TYR A 190 4.36 -25.36 4.28
N CYS A 191 5.07 -26.11 5.12
CA CYS A 191 4.90 -27.56 5.21
C CYS A 191 3.79 -27.86 6.20
N SER A 192 2.61 -28.21 5.69
CA SER A 192 1.57 -28.83 6.51
C SER A 192 1.87 -30.32 6.62
N SER A 193 1.94 -30.83 7.84
CA SER A 193 1.93 -32.27 8.11
C SER A 193 0.61 -32.61 8.78
N CYS A 194 -0.05 -33.66 8.32
CA CYS A 194 -1.29 -34.15 8.93
C CYS A 194 -0.97 -34.73 10.31
N LEU A 195 -1.44 -34.05 11.36
CA LEU A 195 -1.43 -34.58 12.72
C LEU A 195 -2.70 -35.43 12.90
N THR A 196 -2.51 -36.69 13.29
CA THR A 196 -3.62 -37.58 13.68
C THR A 196 -4.22 -37.12 15.01
N ALA A 197 -5.49 -37.44 15.24
CA ALA A 197 -6.24 -37.04 16.44
C ALA A 197 -5.53 -37.43 17.75
N GLU A 198 -4.78 -38.55 17.75
CA GLU A 198 -3.98 -39.02 18.88
C GLU A 198 -2.85 -38.05 19.25
N LYS A 199 -2.13 -37.47 18.27
CA LYS A 199 -1.07 -36.47 18.52
C LYS A 199 -1.62 -35.12 18.95
N ILE A 200 -2.87 -34.81 18.61
CA ILE A 200 -3.56 -33.60 19.06
C ILE A 200 -3.95 -33.74 20.53
N ALA A 201 -4.48 -34.91 20.93
CA ALA A 201 -4.80 -35.21 22.33
C ALA A 201 -3.54 -35.18 23.22
N GLU A 202 -2.45 -35.81 22.79
CA GLU A 202 -1.17 -35.83 23.53
C GLU A 202 -0.60 -34.41 23.77
N ARG A 203 -0.73 -33.51 22.79
CA ARG A 203 -0.28 -32.11 22.93
C ARG A 203 -1.20 -31.24 23.77
N LEU A 204 -2.50 -31.52 23.76
CA LEU A 204 -3.48 -30.86 24.64
C LEU A 204 -3.25 -31.25 26.11
N ASP A 205 -2.99 -32.54 26.39
CA ASP A 205 -2.69 -33.01 27.74
C ASP A 205 -1.38 -32.43 28.28
N ALA A 206 -0.34 -32.32 27.44
CA ALA A 206 0.92 -31.67 27.80
C ALA A 206 0.74 -30.17 28.11
N ALA A 207 -0.14 -29.46 27.39
CA ALA A 207 -0.42 -28.05 27.62
C ALA A 207 -1.20 -27.81 28.93
N VAL A 208 -2.07 -28.74 29.33
CA VAL A 208 -2.83 -28.66 30.58
C VAL A 208 -1.94 -28.91 31.81
N GLN A 209 -0.90 -29.74 31.69
CA GLN A 209 0.07 -30.00 32.77
C GLN A 209 0.95 -28.78 33.11
N ILE A 210 1.24 -27.92 32.12
CA ILE A 210 2.00 -26.66 32.33
C ILE A 210 1.23 -25.71 33.28
N ARG A 211 -0.10 -25.79 33.32
CA ARG A 211 -0.95 -24.94 34.19
C ARG A 211 -1.00 -25.40 35.66
N LYS A 212 -0.59 -26.64 35.98
CA LYS A 212 -0.61 -27.18 37.36
C LYS A 212 0.68 -26.96 38.15
N ILE A 213 1.74 -26.44 37.53
CA ILE A 213 3.02 -26.11 38.19
C ILE A 213 3.07 -24.63 38.60
N SER A 214 2.04 -23.83 38.26
CA SER A 214 1.96 -22.40 38.54
C SER A 214 0.88 -22.00 39.56
N SER A 215 0.52 -22.89 40.48
CA SER A 215 -0.38 -22.62 41.61
C SER A 215 0.21 -23.13 42.92
#